data_AF-A0ABD5U4S0-F1
#
_entry.id   AF-A0ABD5U4S0-F1
#
_cell.length_a   1.000
_cell.length_b   1.000
_cell.length_c   1.000
_cell.angle_alpha   90.00
_cell.angle_beta   90.00
_cell.angle_gamma   90.00
#
_symmetry.space_group_name_H-M   'P 1'
#
loop_
_entity.id
_entity.type
_entity.pdbx_description
1 polymer ?
#
loop_
_entity_poly.entity_id
_entity_poly.type
_entity_poly.pdbx_seq_one_letter_code
_entity_poly.pdbx_strand_id
1 'polypeptide(L)' 'MEPTDAWDSGASGPDESNATVFAHQTSPDRTVFSERGNADGWIAVSADAVVSIER' A
#
# COMPACT_ATOMS: atom_id res chain seq x y z
N MET A 1 -19.36 12.47 26.68
CA MET A 1 -19.16 12.72 25.24
C MET A 1 -18.18 11.65 24.79
N GLU A 2 -18.70 10.55 24.23
CA GLU A 2 -17.85 9.46 23.73
C GLU A 2 -17.35 9.84 22.33
N PRO A 3 -16.06 9.62 22.00
CA PRO A 3 -15.60 9.81 20.65
C PRO A 3 -16.20 8.66 19.82
N THR A 4 -17.07 9.00 18.87
CA THR A 4 -17.50 8.07 17.84
C THR A 4 -16.27 7.76 16.99
N ASP A 5 -15.62 6.62 17.25
CA ASP A 5 -14.75 5.96 16.29
C ASP A 5 -15.65 5.40 15.18
N ALA A 6 -16.24 6.32 14.41
CA ALA A 6 -16.86 6.01 13.15
C ALA A 6 -15.70 5.79 12.18
N TRP A 7 -15.06 4.62 12.26
CA TRP A 7 -14.32 4.14 11.11
C TRP A 7 -15.31 4.08 9.96
N ASP A 8 -15.09 5.00 9.03
CA ASP A 8 -15.74 5.08 7.72
C ASP A 8 -15.70 3.68 7.10
N SER A 9 -16.77 2.92 7.35
CA SER A 9 -16.97 1.57 6.81
C SER A 9 -17.57 1.67 5.40
N GLY A 10 -17.46 2.86 4.79
CA GLY A 10 -18.06 3.24 3.51
C GLY A 10 -17.10 3.15 2.32
N ALA A 11 -15.82 2.86 2.55
CA ALA A 11 -14.98 2.33 1.49
C ALA A 11 -15.39 0.87 1.26
N SER A 12 -16.26 0.65 0.27
CA SER A 12 -16.23 -0.61 -0.46
C SER A 12 -14.79 -0.73 -0.95
N GLY A 13 -13.96 -1.48 -0.20
CA GLY A 13 -12.53 -1.61 -0.49
C GLY A 13 -12.35 -2.03 -1.94
N PRO A 14 -11.22 -1.68 -2.57
CA PRO A 14 -10.93 -2.22 -3.90
C PRO A 14 -11.14 -3.73 -3.82
N ASP A 15 -11.91 -4.28 -4.77
CA ASP A 15 -12.12 -5.72 -4.88
C ASP A 15 -10.76 -6.40 -4.75
N GLU A 16 -10.53 -7.15 -3.66
CA GLU A 16 -9.20 -7.67 -3.30
C GLU A 16 -8.61 -8.53 -4.45
N SER A 17 -9.46 -9.06 -5.34
CA SER A 17 -9.03 -9.81 -6.52
C SER A 17 -8.44 -8.94 -7.63
N ASN A 18 -8.49 -7.61 -7.52
CA ASN A 18 -7.95 -6.64 -8.48
C ASN A 18 -6.95 -5.64 -7.86
N ALA A 19 -6.40 -5.96 -6.68
CA ALA A 19 -5.34 -5.16 -6.06
C ALA A 19 -4.02 -5.31 -6.84
N THR A 20 -3.92 -4.65 -7.99
CA THR A 20 -2.68 -4.58 -8.77
C THR A 20 -1.74 -3.59 -8.10
N VAL A 21 -0.64 -4.10 -7.56
CA VAL A 21 0.44 -3.29 -6.96
C VAL A 21 1.51 -2.99 -8.01
N PHE A 22 1.91 -1.73 -8.12
CA PHE A 22 3.01 -1.29 -8.95
C PHE A 22 4.23 -0.97 -8.10
N ALA A 23 5.41 -1.39 -8.57
CA ALA A 23 6.68 -1.04 -7.96
C ALA A 23 7.39 0.03 -8.80
N HIS A 24 7.87 1.09 -8.17
CA HIS A 24 8.59 2.16 -8.83
C HIS A 24 9.92 2.46 -8.13
N GLN A 25 11.04 2.27 -8.84
CA GLN A 25 12.37 2.59 -8.32
C GLN A 25 12.64 4.09 -8.49
N THR A 26 12.48 4.85 -7.42
CA THR A 26 12.70 6.31 -7.41
C THR A 26 14.17 6.70 -7.23
N SER A 27 14.99 5.77 -6.72
CA SER A 27 16.43 5.91 -6.52
C SER A 27 17.05 4.51 -6.46
N PRO A 28 18.38 4.34 -6.62
CA PRO A 28 19.03 3.04 -6.56
C PRO A 28 18.63 2.24 -5.30
N ASP A 29 18.56 2.91 -4.16
CA ASP A 29 18.27 2.32 -2.85
C ASP A 29 16.80 2.48 -2.41
N ARG A 30 15.90 2.98 -3.27
CA ARG A 30 14.52 3.28 -2.88
C ARG A 30 13.49 2.87 -3.92
N THR A 31 12.65 1.94 -3.51
CA THR A 31 11.45 1.50 -4.24
C THR A 31 10.20 1.93 -3.47
N VAL A 32 9.23 2.49 -4.18
CA VAL A 32 7.90 2.81 -3.66
C VAL A 32 6.86 1.92 -4.32
N PHE A 33 5.78 1.64 -3.59
CA PHE A 33 4.67 0.82 -4.08
C PHE A 33 3.37 1.63 -4.06
N SER A 34 2.55 1.45 -5.09
CA SER A 34 1.23 2.09 -5.20
C SER A 34 0.21 1.12 -5.79
N GLU A 35 -1.07 1.43 -5.55
CA GLU A 35 -2.19 0.65 -6.09
C GLU A 35 -2.73 1.27 -7.38
N ARG A 36 -3.34 0.43 -8.21
CA ARG A 36 -4.02 0.88 -9.43
C ARG A 36 -5.13 1.88 -9.09
N GLY A 37 -5.06 3.05 -9.71
CA GLY A 37 -6.06 4.11 -9.52
C GLY A 37 -5.84 4.94 -8.25
N ASN A 38 -4.79 4.66 -7.47
CA ASN A 38 -4.39 5.43 -6.30
C ASN A 38 -2.89 5.75 -6.36
N ALA A 39 -2.49 6.58 -7.33
CA ALA A 39 -1.09 6.92 -7.57
C ALA A 39 -0.49 7.83 -6.48
N ASP A 40 -1.34 8.63 -5.83
CA ASP A 40 -0.95 9.51 -4.74
C ASP A 40 -0.85 8.78 -3.39
N GLY A 41 -1.43 7.57 -3.29
CA GLY A 41 -1.33 6.71 -2.12
C GLY A 41 -0.09 5.80 -2.18
N TRP A 42 0.71 5.80 -1.12
CA TRP A 42 1.88 4.93 -0.99
C TRP A 42 1.63 3.79 -0.03
N ILE A 43 2.07 2.59 -0.42
CA ILE A 43 2.06 1.40 0.43
C ILE A 43 3.38 1.38 1.21
N ALA A 44 3.30 1.60 2.52
CA ALA A 44 4.45 1.46 3.40
C ALA A 44 4.69 -0.02 3.71
N VAL A 45 5.93 -0.47 3.57
CA VAL A 45 6.35 -1.81 3.96
C VAL A 45 7.29 -1.73 5.16
N SER A 46 7.08 -2.60 6.14
CA SER A 46 8.00 -2.74 7.27
C SER A 46 9.32 -3.31 6.79
N ALA A 47 10.44 -2.70 7.20
CA ALA A 47 11.78 -3.13 6.78
C ALA A 47 12.08 -4.58 7.22
N ASP A 48 11.54 -5.00 8.37
CA ASP A 48 11.59 -6.36 8.90
C ASP A 48 10.82 -7.40 8.07
N ALA A 49 9.88 -6.98 7.22
CA ALA A 49 9.13 -7.87 6.33
C ALA A 49 9.79 -8.01 4.93
N VAL A 50 10.87 -7.27 4.66
CA VAL A 50 11.57 -7.32 3.38
C VAL A 50 12.65 -8.39 3.42
N VAL A 51 12.61 -9.30 2.45
CA VAL A 51 13.63 -10.36 2.28
C VAL A 51 14.35 -10.21 0.95
N SER A 52 15.68 -10.36 0.98
CA SER A 52 16.49 -10.44 -0.23
C SER A 52 16.42 -11.84 -0.82
N ILE A 53 16.14 -11.93 -2.13
CA ILE A 53 16.15 -13.20 -2.86
C ILE A 53 17.39 -13.25 -3.78
N GLU A 54 18.12 -14.37 -3.73
CA GLU A 54 19.11 -14.70 -4.75
C GLU A 54 18.41 -15.38 -5.94
N ARG A 55 18.94 -15.18 -7.15
CA ARG A 55 18.34 -15.65 -8.40
C ARG A 55 18.95 -16.97 -8.85
#